data_AF-A0AAD7HGG2-F1
#
_entry.id   AF-A0AAD7HGG2-F1
#
_cell.length_a   1.000
_cell.length_b   1.000
_cell.length_c   1.000
_cell.angle_alpha   90.00
_cell.angle_beta   90.00
_cell.angle_gamma   90.00
#
_symmetry.space_group_name_H-M   'P 1'
#
loop_
_entity.id
_entity.type
_entity.pdbx_description
1 polymer ?
#
loop_
_entity_poly.entity_id
_entity_poly.type
_entity_poly.pdbx_seq_one_letter_code
_entity_poly.pdbx_strand_id
1 'polypeptide(L)'
;MSYANIFSNFSVTTDFPDHPTCFGDPTNSSSVCQVPSAVMIAFLNISTPAQYLNDYCNNPPVDSCAFGYCPNPDVASPAVRYSTYFSSFVSAILVLYSPEDVASSFFAQLLNVYSLILAAIVAIKEHNLTRMHSVIALVLAASPLSLYLVLYVFRSLLGKQTRLQAVFGPGMYLNRALVLIMLPLWISVLAFTALPNSAYHFQQAACDSIVADNEIARLFFLPFIIGFAAFPAAGAVITASVVVPWAIAIFRLRKIIWGKHNKILPLGRLWRKVVNHYPFIQFYTVILLPHLFWIFNIEIGLELLSTRESFSATYGQLLAIFVTVPPFIQLCLLLPHVPRWFADLAWVRLVSGRRNKPYLSERPSDQSALPMQVEEDAGLLLSASSKTEGLPSGGETVEIPMLPYGDKGDFSRSSSYS
;
A
#
# COMPACT_ATOMS: atom_id res chain seq x y z
N MET A 1 -11.02 21.67 21.76
CA MET A 1 -9.77 22.17 22.37
C MET A 1 -8.91 22.70 21.23
N SER A 2 -8.60 24.00 21.21
CA SER A 2 -7.80 24.60 20.14
C SER A 2 -6.32 24.35 20.44
N TYR A 3 -5.62 23.62 19.56
CA TYR A 3 -4.21 23.25 19.71
C TYR A 3 -3.24 24.46 19.53
N ALA A 4 -3.76 25.65 19.22
CA ALA A 4 -2.97 26.85 18.98
C ALA A 4 -2.20 27.40 20.21
N ASN A 5 -2.51 26.95 21.43
CA ASN A 5 -1.91 27.48 22.66
C ASN A 5 -0.64 26.77 23.14
N ILE A 6 -0.14 25.74 22.45
CA ILE A 6 1.04 24.98 22.90
C ILE A 6 2.38 25.66 22.52
N PHE A 7 2.38 26.62 21.60
CA PHE A 7 3.61 27.19 21.03
C PHE A 7 4.06 28.56 21.58
N SER A 8 3.36 29.15 22.55
CA SER A 8 3.55 30.59 22.88
C SER A 8 4.63 30.95 23.91
N ASN A 9 5.41 30.01 24.45
CA ASN A 9 6.30 30.28 25.60
C ASN A 9 7.82 30.05 25.41
N PHE A 10 8.31 29.86 24.17
CA PHE A 10 9.76 29.75 23.92
C PHE A 10 10.28 30.92 23.07
N SER A 11 10.83 31.96 23.71
CA SER A 11 11.60 32.99 23.01
C SER A 11 13.05 32.54 22.85
N VAL A 12 13.30 31.63 21.90
CA VAL A 12 14.66 31.33 21.47
C VAL A 12 15.11 32.49 20.59
N THR A 13 16.24 33.12 20.93
CA THR A 13 16.88 34.12 20.07
C THR A 13 17.45 33.37 18.88
N THR A 14 16.71 33.35 17.77
CA THR A 14 17.19 32.79 16.50
C THR A 14 17.86 33.90 15.68
N ASP A 15 18.86 33.54 14.89
CA ASP A 15 19.52 34.49 13.97
C ASP A 15 18.59 34.90 12.81
N PHE A 16 17.48 34.16 12.64
CA PHE A 16 16.45 34.41 11.65
C PHE A 16 15.33 35.29 12.24
N PRO A 17 14.91 36.38 11.57
CA PRO A 17 13.88 37.26 12.12
C PRO A 17 12.54 36.52 12.25
N ASP A 18 12.00 36.49 13.46
CA ASP A 18 10.68 35.92 13.73
C ASP A 18 9.59 36.62 12.89
N HIS A 19 8.75 35.81 12.26
CA HIS A 19 7.56 36.30 11.57
C HIS A 19 6.45 36.72 12.56
N PRO A 20 5.57 37.66 12.20
CA PRO A 20 4.33 37.87 12.93
C PRO A 20 3.44 36.62 12.83
N THR A 21 2.77 36.25 13.92
CA THR A 21 1.96 35.02 14.06
C THR A 21 0.85 34.84 13.01
N CYS A 22 0.45 35.92 12.35
CA CYS A 22 -0.57 35.91 11.32
C CYS A 22 -0.03 35.69 9.89
N PHE A 23 1.29 35.63 9.71
CA PHE A 23 1.91 35.57 8.39
C PHE A 23 1.60 34.25 7.67
N GLY A 24 0.99 34.38 6.49
CA GLY A 24 0.62 33.23 5.65
C GLY A 24 -0.62 32.45 6.11
N ASP A 25 -1.46 33.00 6.99
CA ASP A 25 -2.79 32.48 7.27
C ASP A 25 -3.76 32.89 6.13
N PRO A 26 -4.26 31.96 5.31
CA PRO A 26 -5.16 32.28 4.20
C PRO A 26 -6.54 32.78 4.67
N THR A 27 -6.90 32.51 5.94
CA THR A 27 -8.18 32.95 6.51
C THR A 27 -8.12 34.38 7.05
N ASN A 28 -6.91 34.91 7.27
CA ASN A 28 -6.70 36.24 7.77
C ASN A 28 -6.49 37.21 6.60
N SER A 29 -7.56 37.91 6.22
CA SER A 29 -7.56 38.90 5.13
C SER A 29 -6.91 40.24 5.52
N SER A 30 -6.32 40.35 6.72
CA SER A 30 -5.61 41.57 7.10
C SER A 30 -4.35 41.75 6.26
N SER A 31 -4.27 42.88 5.56
CA SER A 31 -3.15 43.23 4.68
C SER A 31 -1.79 43.26 5.39
N VAL A 32 -1.79 43.46 6.71
CA VAL A 32 -0.60 43.47 7.57
C VAL A 32 0.10 42.10 7.59
N CYS A 33 -0.64 41.02 7.37
CA CYS A 33 -0.16 39.65 7.52
C CYS A 33 0.24 39.00 6.19
N GLN A 34 0.01 39.69 5.06
CA GLN A 34 0.43 39.25 3.73
C GLN A 34 1.70 39.95 3.25
N VAL A 35 2.14 41.00 3.95
CA VAL A 35 3.35 41.75 3.59
C VAL A 35 4.51 41.26 4.46
N PRO A 36 5.62 40.77 3.86
CA PRO A 36 6.80 40.39 4.63
C PRO A 36 7.28 41.58 5.47
N SER A 37 7.71 41.32 6.71
CA SER A 37 8.18 42.39 7.59
C SER A 37 9.37 43.12 6.96
N ALA A 38 9.61 44.37 7.33
CA ALA A 38 10.77 45.12 6.82
C ALA A 38 12.10 44.37 7.04
N VAL A 39 12.18 43.54 8.10
CA VAL A 39 13.34 42.69 8.38
C VAL A 39 13.42 41.50 7.43
N MET A 40 12.29 40.86 7.10
CA MET A 40 12.23 39.79 6.10
C MET A 40 12.58 40.30 4.68
N ILE A 41 12.07 41.48 4.32
CA ILE A 41 12.38 42.15 3.05
C ILE A 41 13.87 42.53 3.01
N ALA A 42 14.42 43.08 4.09
CA ALA A 42 15.83 43.43 4.15
C ALA A 42 16.76 42.20 4.10
N PHE A 43 16.32 41.05 4.62
CA PHE A 43 17.12 39.83 4.68
C PHE A 43 17.26 39.13 3.33
N LEU A 44 16.20 39.06 2.52
CA LEU A 44 16.23 38.32 1.23
C LEU A 44 15.88 39.17 -0.01
N ASN A 45 15.46 40.43 0.15
CA ASN A 45 14.96 41.28 -0.94
C ASN A 45 13.80 40.65 -1.76
N ILE A 46 12.95 39.88 -1.08
CA ILE A 46 11.81 39.18 -1.70
C ILE A 46 10.50 39.90 -1.37
N SER A 47 9.69 40.17 -2.40
CA SER A 47 8.42 40.91 -2.28
C SER A 47 7.18 40.02 -2.16
N THR A 48 7.27 38.72 -2.44
CA THR A 48 6.11 37.82 -2.40
C THR A 48 6.25 36.72 -1.32
N PRO A 49 5.19 36.42 -0.53
CA PRO A 49 5.23 35.37 0.49
C PRO A 49 5.59 33.97 -0.03
N ALA A 50 5.16 33.65 -1.26
CA ALA A 50 5.42 32.35 -1.87
C ALA A 50 6.90 32.17 -2.24
N GLN A 51 7.54 33.20 -2.80
CA GLN A 51 8.98 33.17 -3.07
C GLN A 51 9.78 33.10 -1.76
N TYR A 52 9.35 33.83 -0.73
CA TYR A 52 10.01 33.79 0.58
C TYR A 52 9.98 32.39 1.18
N LEU A 53 8.82 31.72 1.17
CA LEU A 53 8.71 30.35 1.65
C LEU A 53 9.54 29.36 0.82
N ASN A 54 9.56 29.53 -0.50
CA ASN A 54 10.39 28.70 -1.39
C ASN A 54 11.88 28.86 -1.07
N ASP A 55 12.34 30.09 -0.88
CA ASP A 55 13.75 30.38 -0.59
C ASP A 55 14.14 29.94 0.83
N TYR A 56 13.22 30.09 1.80
CA TYR A 56 13.35 29.47 3.12
C TYR A 56 13.47 27.95 3.03
N CYS A 57 12.67 27.29 2.19
CA CYS A 57 12.70 25.84 2.05
C CYS A 57 13.91 25.31 1.27
N ASN A 58 14.46 26.11 0.36
CA ASN A 58 15.70 25.77 -0.34
C ASN A 58 16.94 25.85 0.56
N ASN A 59 16.92 26.71 1.58
CA ASN A 59 18.01 26.85 2.54
C ASN A 59 17.47 27.18 3.94
N PRO A 60 16.86 26.19 4.63
CA PRO A 60 16.24 26.47 5.92
C PRO A 60 17.31 26.76 6.97
N PRO A 61 17.08 27.75 7.85
CA PRO A 61 17.96 28.05 8.96
C PRO A 61 18.09 26.84 9.89
N VAL A 62 19.28 26.65 10.47
CA VAL A 62 19.59 25.49 11.33
C VAL A 62 18.87 25.58 12.68
N ASP A 63 18.51 26.79 13.11
CA ASP A 63 18.03 27.15 14.44
C ASP A 63 16.55 27.58 14.48
N SER A 64 15.88 27.69 13.33
CA SER A 64 14.49 28.15 13.27
C SER A 64 13.56 27.17 12.55
N CYS A 65 12.33 27.09 13.03
CA CYS A 65 11.22 26.34 12.43
C CYS A 65 9.96 27.21 12.35
N ALA A 66 10.12 28.49 12.06
CA ALA A 66 9.02 29.46 12.09
C ALA A 66 7.83 29.05 11.19
N PHE A 67 8.09 28.40 10.05
CA PHE A 67 7.07 28.00 9.07
C PHE A 67 6.66 26.52 9.15
N GLY A 68 7.14 25.79 10.17
CA GLY A 68 6.99 24.34 10.23
C GLY A 68 7.87 23.60 9.20
N TYR A 69 7.52 22.34 8.94
CA TYR A 69 8.20 21.55 7.93
C TYR A 69 7.92 22.07 6.52
N CYS A 70 8.97 22.18 5.73
CA CYS A 70 8.88 22.54 4.32
C CYS A 70 8.22 21.40 3.52
N PRO A 71 7.24 21.69 2.66
CA PRO A 71 6.48 20.67 1.96
C PRO A 71 7.37 19.89 1.00
N ASN A 72 7.22 18.57 0.97
CA ASN A 72 7.89 17.72 -0.02
C ASN A 72 6.86 17.09 -0.97
N PRO A 73 6.67 17.69 -2.16
CA PRO A 73 5.60 17.29 -3.06
C PRO A 73 5.77 15.89 -3.65
N ASP A 74 6.99 15.33 -3.62
CA ASP A 74 7.29 14.02 -4.22
C ASP A 74 7.06 12.86 -3.25
N VAL A 75 7.05 13.14 -1.93
CA VAL A 75 6.90 12.10 -0.90
C VAL A 75 5.58 12.19 -0.14
N ALA A 76 5.19 13.38 0.32
CA ALA A 76 4.05 13.56 1.21
C ALA A 76 2.86 14.26 0.59
N SER A 77 2.92 14.64 -0.69
CA SER A 77 1.83 15.37 -1.32
C SER A 77 0.51 14.61 -1.28
N PRO A 78 -0.63 15.32 -1.29
CA PRO A 78 -1.95 14.68 -1.31
C PRO A 78 -2.11 13.74 -2.50
N ALA A 79 -1.54 14.08 -3.67
CA ALA A 79 -1.59 13.24 -4.86
C ALA A 79 -0.91 11.89 -4.65
N VAL A 80 0.33 11.89 -4.11
CA VAL A 80 1.11 10.67 -3.83
C VAL A 80 0.40 9.82 -2.76
N ARG A 81 -0.10 10.45 -1.70
CA ARG A 81 -0.85 9.76 -0.62
C ARG A 81 -2.12 9.10 -1.15
N TYR A 82 -3.00 9.86 -1.79
CA TYR A 82 -4.28 9.34 -2.28
C TYR A 82 -4.09 8.29 -3.37
N SER A 83 -3.10 8.47 -4.25
CA SER A 83 -2.68 7.45 -5.19
C SER A 83 -2.26 6.15 -4.48
N THR A 84 -1.43 6.25 -3.46
CA THR A 84 -0.95 5.11 -2.68
C THR A 84 -2.08 4.42 -1.92
N TYR A 85 -3.02 5.18 -1.36
CA TYR A 85 -4.21 4.65 -0.71
C TYR A 85 -5.07 3.84 -1.66
N PHE A 86 -5.36 4.46 -2.81
CA PHE A 86 -6.22 3.88 -3.81
C PHE A 86 -5.58 2.63 -4.43
N SER A 87 -4.34 2.73 -4.92
CA SER A 87 -3.62 1.62 -5.52
C SER A 87 -3.45 0.44 -4.57
N SER A 88 -3.09 0.67 -3.30
CA SER A 88 -2.97 -0.38 -2.29
C SER A 88 -4.32 -1.05 -2.01
N PHE A 89 -5.39 -0.28 -1.84
CA PHE A 89 -6.73 -0.80 -1.57
C PHE A 89 -7.26 -1.64 -2.73
N VAL A 90 -7.15 -1.13 -3.95
CA VAL A 90 -7.60 -1.83 -5.16
C VAL A 90 -6.78 -3.09 -5.41
N SER A 91 -5.45 -3.01 -5.27
CA SER A 91 -4.58 -4.18 -5.41
C SER A 91 -4.91 -5.24 -4.36
N ALA A 92 -5.30 -4.86 -3.15
CA ALA A 92 -5.73 -5.81 -2.12
C ALA A 92 -7.02 -6.53 -2.50
N ILE A 93 -7.96 -5.84 -3.15
CA ILE A 93 -9.18 -6.45 -3.71
C ILE A 93 -8.80 -7.46 -4.79
N LEU A 94 -7.96 -7.07 -5.74
CA LEU A 94 -7.54 -7.93 -6.86
C LEU A 94 -6.81 -9.17 -6.35
N VAL A 95 -5.85 -9.01 -5.43
CA VAL A 95 -5.13 -10.13 -4.79
C VAL A 95 -6.08 -11.11 -4.10
N LEU A 96 -7.20 -10.64 -3.54
CA LEU A 96 -8.14 -11.50 -2.83
C LEU A 96 -9.17 -12.17 -3.74
N TYR A 97 -9.61 -11.48 -4.80
CA TYR A 97 -10.78 -11.87 -5.59
C TYR A 97 -10.48 -12.26 -7.03
N SER A 98 -9.37 -11.85 -7.62
CA SER A 98 -8.94 -12.23 -8.97
C SER A 98 -7.63 -13.04 -8.92
N PRO A 99 -7.69 -14.37 -8.77
CA PRO A 99 -6.48 -15.22 -8.72
C PRO A 99 -5.64 -15.14 -10.01
N GLU A 100 -6.28 -14.83 -11.14
CA GLU A 100 -5.65 -14.71 -12.46
C GLU A 100 -4.79 -13.44 -12.57
N ASP A 101 -5.26 -12.33 -11.97
CA ASP A 101 -4.57 -11.03 -12.04
C ASP A 101 -3.59 -10.78 -10.87
N VAL A 102 -3.50 -11.70 -9.91
CA VAL A 102 -2.68 -11.51 -8.68
C VAL A 102 -1.24 -11.15 -9.00
N ALA A 103 -0.64 -11.76 -10.03
CA ALA A 103 0.75 -11.51 -10.39
C ALA A 103 0.96 -10.06 -10.82
N SER A 104 0.06 -9.50 -11.64
CA SER A 104 0.15 -8.10 -12.08
C SER A 104 0.00 -7.14 -10.91
N SER A 105 -1.04 -7.32 -10.08
CA SER A 105 -1.26 -6.47 -8.91
C SER A 105 -0.12 -6.59 -7.88
N PHE A 106 0.48 -7.78 -7.75
CA PHE A 106 1.65 -8.01 -6.89
C PHE A 106 2.86 -7.17 -7.32
N PHE A 107 3.22 -7.21 -8.61
CA PHE A 107 4.36 -6.44 -9.11
C PHE A 107 4.10 -4.94 -9.09
N ALA A 108 2.87 -4.51 -9.37
CA ALA A 108 2.47 -3.10 -9.24
C ALA A 108 2.64 -2.61 -7.79
N GLN A 109 2.18 -3.40 -6.81
CA GLN A 109 2.36 -3.06 -5.39
C GLN A 109 3.84 -3.04 -4.99
N LEU A 110 4.63 -4.02 -5.40
CA LEU A 110 6.06 -4.02 -5.11
C LEU A 110 6.74 -2.79 -5.69
N LEU A 111 6.47 -2.45 -6.96
CA LEU A 111 7.06 -1.28 -7.59
C LEU A 111 6.72 0.01 -6.84
N ASN A 112 5.47 0.17 -6.40
CA ASN A 112 5.04 1.32 -5.62
C ASN A 112 5.74 1.41 -4.25
N VAL A 113 5.91 0.28 -3.55
CA VAL A 113 6.59 0.27 -2.25
C VAL A 113 8.10 0.53 -2.41
N TYR A 114 8.73 -0.09 -3.40
CA TYR A 114 10.15 0.10 -3.68
C TYR A 114 10.45 1.52 -4.15
N SER A 115 9.60 2.15 -4.97
CA SER A 115 9.81 3.54 -5.39
C SER A 115 9.79 4.49 -4.19
N LEU A 116 8.83 4.34 -3.28
CA LEU A 116 8.73 5.15 -2.06
C LEU A 116 9.96 4.96 -1.14
N ILE A 117 10.35 3.72 -0.87
CA ILE A 117 11.48 3.42 0.01
C ILE A 117 12.79 3.91 -0.60
N LEU A 118 13.03 3.66 -1.88
CA LEU A 118 14.26 4.09 -2.55
C LEU A 118 14.33 5.61 -2.67
N ALA A 119 13.22 6.28 -3.01
CA ALA A 119 13.16 7.75 -3.03
C ALA A 119 13.48 8.33 -1.64
N ALA A 120 12.92 7.75 -0.57
CA ALA A 120 13.24 8.16 0.79
C ALA A 120 14.73 7.96 1.13
N ILE A 121 15.32 6.82 0.78
CA ILE A 121 16.75 6.54 1.04
C ILE A 121 17.65 7.54 0.28
N VAL A 122 17.36 7.81 -0.99
CA VAL A 122 18.12 8.78 -1.80
C VAL A 122 17.99 10.18 -1.21
N ALA A 123 16.77 10.61 -0.87
CA ALA A 123 16.53 11.93 -0.30
C ALA A 123 17.16 12.10 1.11
N ILE A 124 17.23 11.04 1.91
CA ILE A 124 17.99 11.04 3.18
C ILE A 124 19.49 11.19 2.92
N LYS A 125 20.04 10.49 1.92
CA LYS A 125 21.47 10.59 1.58
C LYS A 125 21.86 11.96 1.05
N GLU A 126 20.98 12.60 0.29
CA GLU A 126 21.20 13.95 -0.24
C GLU A 126 20.91 15.05 0.76
N HIS A 127 20.49 14.71 1.99
CA HIS A 127 20.06 15.68 3.00
C HIS A 127 18.95 16.59 2.46
N ASN A 128 17.99 16.00 1.72
CA ASN A 128 16.86 16.67 1.08
C ASN A 128 15.50 16.21 1.61
N LEU A 129 15.50 15.42 2.69
CA LEU A 129 14.29 14.92 3.34
C LEU A 129 14.26 15.38 4.79
N THR A 130 13.11 15.86 5.25
CA THR A 130 12.89 16.07 6.69
C THR A 130 12.54 14.73 7.35
N ARG A 131 12.76 14.64 8.67
CA ARG A 131 12.45 13.42 9.43
C ARG A 131 10.97 13.04 9.34
N MET A 132 10.09 14.03 9.34
CA MET A 132 8.64 13.86 9.22
C MET A 132 8.24 13.25 7.86
N HIS A 133 8.79 13.74 6.76
CA HIS A 133 8.58 13.17 5.42
C HIS A 133 9.10 11.74 5.31
N SER A 134 10.21 11.43 5.97
CA SER A 134 10.74 10.08 6.08
C SER A 134 9.76 9.12 6.78
N VAL A 135 9.13 9.55 7.89
CA VAL A 135 8.09 8.76 8.56
C VAL A 135 6.88 8.55 7.65
N ILE A 136 6.43 9.58 6.93
CA ILE A 136 5.30 9.46 6.00
C ILE A 136 5.60 8.43 4.90
N ALA A 137 6.77 8.53 4.25
CA ALA A 137 7.21 7.53 3.27
C ALA A 137 7.21 6.12 3.86
N LEU A 138 7.74 5.97 5.07
CA LEU A 138 7.82 4.69 5.77
C LEU A 138 6.43 4.09 6.05
N VAL A 139 5.48 4.91 6.50
CA VAL A 139 4.11 4.47 6.81
C VAL A 139 3.32 4.21 5.54
N LEU A 140 3.53 4.99 4.46
CA LEU A 140 2.93 4.74 3.16
C LEU A 140 3.41 3.41 2.55
N ALA A 141 4.72 3.13 2.66
CA ALA A 141 5.30 1.85 2.24
C ALA A 141 4.75 0.66 3.06
N ALA A 142 4.44 0.88 4.34
CA ALA A 142 3.89 -0.09 5.28
C ALA A 142 2.38 -0.33 5.14
N SER A 143 1.85 -0.26 3.91
CA SER A 143 0.42 -0.45 3.69
C SER A 143 -0.07 -1.84 4.16
N PRO A 144 -1.37 -2.00 4.47
CA PRO A 144 -1.90 -3.30 4.88
C PRO A 144 -1.64 -4.41 3.86
N LEU A 145 -1.63 -4.08 2.56
CA LEU A 145 -1.28 -5.04 1.51
C LEU A 145 0.19 -5.45 1.58
N SER A 146 1.12 -4.51 1.78
CA SER A 146 2.55 -4.82 1.93
C SER A 146 2.81 -5.77 3.11
N LEU A 147 2.18 -5.50 4.26
CA LEU A 147 2.25 -6.38 5.43
C LEU A 147 1.63 -7.75 5.16
N TYR A 148 0.51 -7.78 4.44
CA TYR A 148 -0.13 -9.03 4.02
C TYR A 148 0.80 -9.88 3.13
N LEU A 149 1.48 -9.27 2.17
CA LEU A 149 2.45 -9.97 1.31
C LEU A 149 3.60 -10.57 2.11
N VAL A 150 4.16 -9.81 3.06
CA VAL A 150 5.21 -10.29 3.98
C VAL A 150 4.74 -11.52 4.75
N LEU A 151 3.55 -11.44 5.37
CA LEU A 151 2.97 -12.57 6.12
C LEU A 151 2.78 -13.80 5.22
N TYR A 152 2.36 -13.61 3.97
CA TYR A 152 2.18 -14.70 3.02
C TYR A 152 3.49 -15.34 2.58
N VAL A 153 4.55 -14.56 2.40
CA VAL A 153 5.88 -15.12 2.14
C VAL A 153 6.36 -15.97 3.29
N PHE A 154 6.26 -15.48 4.54
CA PHE A 154 6.59 -16.32 5.70
C PHE A 154 5.78 -17.61 5.75
N ARG A 155 4.48 -17.55 5.44
CA ARG A 155 3.63 -18.76 5.38
C ARG A 155 4.02 -19.71 4.25
N SER A 156 4.44 -19.17 3.11
CA SER A 156 4.93 -19.95 1.97
C SER A 156 6.26 -20.64 2.30
N LEU A 157 7.17 -19.97 3.01
CA LEU A 157 8.42 -20.56 3.52
C LEU A 157 8.16 -21.72 4.50
N LEU A 158 7.04 -21.70 5.24
CA LEU A 158 6.61 -22.79 6.10
C LEU A 158 5.94 -23.97 5.33
N GLY A 159 6.01 -23.98 3.99
CA GLY A 159 5.48 -25.05 3.15
C GLY A 159 3.95 -25.15 3.12
N LYS A 160 3.22 -24.15 3.62
CA LYS A 160 1.75 -24.17 3.62
C LYS A 160 1.24 -23.66 2.29
N GLN A 161 0.32 -24.41 1.66
CA GLN A 161 -0.37 -23.92 0.47
C GLN A 161 -1.14 -22.63 0.78
N THR A 162 -0.91 -21.61 -0.03
CA THR A 162 -1.52 -20.28 0.08
C THR A 162 -2.31 -19.94 -1.17
N ARG A 163 -3.29 -19.03 -1.05
CA ARG A 163 -4.02 -18.50 -2.21
C ARG A 163 -3.09 -17.85 -3.26
N LEU A 164 -2.00 -17.24 -2.83
CA LEU A 164 -0.98 -16.66 -3.72
C LEU A 164 -0.03 -17.72 -4.29
N GLN A 165 -0.51 -18.91 -4.63
CA GLN A 165 0.34 -19.94 -5.24
C GLN A 165 0.85 -19.52 -6.63
N ALA A 166 0.09 -18.70 -7.36
CA ALA A 166 0.55 -18.13 -8.63
C ALA A 166 1.82 -17.27 -8.46
N VAL A 167 1.98 -16.59 -7.32
CA VAL A 167 3.11 -15.67 -7.07
C VAL A 167 4.19 -16.31 -6.20
N PHE A 168 3.81 -17.10 -5.20
CA PHE A 168 4.72 -17.72 -4.22
C PHE A 168 4.77 -19.24 -4.34
N GLY A 169 4.38 -19.81 -5.47
CA GLY A 169 4.41 -21.24 -5.75
C GLY A 169 5.80 -21.85 -5.72
N PRO A 170 5.91 -23.19 -5.83
CA PRO A 170 7.20 -23.86 -6.00
C PRO A 170 7.99 -23.26 -7.17
N GLY A 171 9.29 -23.01 -6.99
CA GLY A 171 10.15 -22.39 -8.01
C GLY A 171 10.17 -20.86 -8.04
N MET A 172 9.19 -20.18 -7.43
CA MET A 172 9.11 -18.71 -7.42
C MET A 172 9.99 -18.07 -6.33
N TYR A 173 11.29 -18.40 -6.31
CA TYR A 173 12.23 -17.91 -5.29
C TYR A 173 12.48 -16.40 -5.39
N LEU A 174 12.52 -15.85 -6.61
CA LEU A 174 12.74 -14.43 -6.84
C LEU A 174 11.65 -13.57 -6.19
N ASN A 175 10.37 -13.91 -6.38
CA ASN A 175 9.25 -13.17 -5.80
C ASN A 175 9.29 -13.18 -4.26
N ARG A 176 9.68 -14.32 -3.66
CA ARG A 176 9.87 -14.42 -2.20
C ARG A 176 11.02 -13.54 -1.74
N ALA A 177 12.15 -13.56 -2.45
CA ALA A 177 13.30 -12.72 -2.14
C ALA A 177 12.96 -11.23 -2.25
N LEU A 178 12.24 -10.80 -3.29
CA LEU A 178 11.81 -9.41 -3.46
C LEU A 178 10.96 -8.91 -2.30
N VAL A 179 10.02 -9.70 -1.78
CA VAL A 179 9.24 -9.29 -0.60
C VAL A 179 10.09 -9.32 0.67
N LEU A 180 11.02 -10.28 0.81
CA LEU A 180 11.89 -10.36 1.99
C LEU A 180 12.91 -9.22 2.05
N ILE A 181 13.45 -8.77 0.92
CA ILE A 181 14.37 -7.62 0.83
C ILE A 181 13.68 -6.31 1.19
N MET A 182 12.37 -6.22 1.01
CA MET A 182 11.58 -5.07 1.45
C MET A 182 11.70 -4.84 2.97
N LEU A 183 11.79 -5.90 3.78
CA LEU A 183 11.90 -5.80 5.24
C LEU A 183 13.18 -5.12 5.74
N PRO A 184 14.41 -5.54 5.36
CA PRO A 184 15.61 -4.84 5.79
C PRO A 184 15.68 -3.41 5.26
N LEU A 185 15.15 -3.13 4.06
CA LEU A 185 15.07 -1.75 3.57
C LEU A 185 14.13 -0.90 4.44
N TRP A 186 12.96 -1.45 4.78
CA TRP A 186 11.99 -0.80 5.67
C TRP A 186 12.57 -0.56 7.06
N ILE A 187 13.24 -1.57 7.64
CA ILE A 187 13.95 -1.47 8.93
C ILE A 187 15.08 -0.44 8.84
N SER A 188 15.79 -0.35 7.71
CA SER A 188 16.88 0.62 7.53
C SER A 188 16.34 2.05 7.58
N VAL A 189 15.29 2.36 6.81
CA VAL A 189 14.65 3.70 6.86
C VAL A 189 14.14 3.97 8.27
N LEU A 190 13.42 3.03 8.90
CA LEU A 190 12.94 3.16 10.27
C LEU A 190 14.09 3.44 11.25
N ALA A 191 15.21 2.72 11.15
CA ALA A 191 16.37 2.91 12.01
C ALA A 191 16.98 4.30 11.83
N PHE A 192 17.18 4.76 10.59
CA PHE A 192 17.66 6.13 10.32
C PHE A 192 16.72 7.19 10.89
N THR A 193 15.41 7.01 10.73
CA THR A 193 14.41 7.92 11.28
C THR A 193 14.33 7.87 12.80
N ALA A 194 14.62 6.74 13.44
CA ALA A 194 14.50 6.58 14.89
C ALA A 194 15.72 7.10 15.67
N LEU A 195 16.90 7.16 15.06
CA LEU A 195 18.13 7.57 15.76
C LEU A 195 18.07 9.05 16.18
N PRO A 196 18.27 9.37 17.48
CA PRO A 196 18.14 10.74 18.00
C PRO A 196 19.28 11.68 17.57
N ASN A 197 20.46 11.12 17.27
CA ASN A 197 21.65 11.89 16.87
C ASN A 197 21.72 12.19 15.35
N SER A 198 20.57 12.14 14.68
CA SER A 198 20.47 12.23 13.22
C SER A 198 20.36 13.66 12.68
N ALA A 199 20.68 14.68 13.48
CA ALA A 199 20.66 16.09 13.05
C ALA A 199 21.46 16.34 11.76
N TYR A 200 22.46 15.49 11.46
CA TYR A 200 23.23 15.58 10.22
C TYR A 200 22.54 14.97 8.99
N HIS A 201 21.51 14.14 9.12
CA HIS A 201 20.91 13.40 8.01
C HIS A 201 19.63 14.01 7.45
N PHE A 202 18.90 14.79 8.26
CA PHE A 202 17.62 15.36 7.88
C PHE A 202 17.72 16.88 7.76
N GLN A 203 16.94 17.45 6.83
CA GLN A 203 16.76 18.89 6.78
C GLN A 203 15.91 19.37 7.97
N GLN A 204 16.11 20.62 8.36
CA GLN A 204 15.32 21.32 9.38
C GLN A 204 15.36 20.65 10.77
N ALA A 205 16.57 20.34 11.26
CA ALA A 205 16.75 19.74 12.59
C ALA A 205 16.14 20.58 13.74
N ALA A 206 16.04 21.91 13.60
CA ALA A 206 15.32 22.76 14.55
C ALA A 206 13.82 22.44 14.64
N CYS A 207 13.19 22.04 13.53
CA CYS A 207 11.81 21.57 13.56
C CYS A 207 11.69 20.26 14.34
N ASP A 208 12.70 19.40 14.23
CA ASP A 208 12.71 18.14 14.94
C ASP A 208 12.77 18.34 16.44
N SER A 209 13.39 19.37 17.02
CA SER A 209 13.36 19.56 18.49
C SER A 209 11.97 19.94 19.02
N ILE A 210 11.21 20.72 18.24
CA ILE A 210 9.83 21.09 18.57
C ILE A 210 8.91 19.85 18.56
N VAL A 211 9.23 18.89 17.69
CA VAL A 211 8.46 17.65 17.54
C VAL A 211 9.09 16.47 18.31
N ALA A 212 10.36 16.53 18.71
CA ALA A 212 11.09 15.44 19.38
C ALA A 212 10.63 15.23 20.82
N ASP A 213 10.10 16.28 21.46
CA ASP A 213 9.38 16.13 22.74
C ASP A 213 8.06 15.37 22.58
N ASN A 214 7.57 15.19 21.33
CA ASN A 214 6.34 14.49 21.01
C ASN A 214 6.57 13.39 19.96
N GLU A 215 6.77 12.17 20.44
CA GLU A 215 5.93 11.06 20.03
C GLU A 215 5.77 10.75 18.52
N ILE A 216 6.55 11.24 17.54
CA ILE A 216 6.23 11.05 16.10
C ILE A 216 5.97 9.58 15.75
N ALA A 217 6.80 8.67 16.26
CA ALA A 217 6.57 7.24 16.12
C ALA A 217 5.30 6.76 16.85
N ARG A 218 5.04 7.24 18.07
CA ARG A 218 3.77 6.99 18.75
C ARG A 218 2.60 7.60 17.96
N LEU A 219 2.72 8.78 17.36
CA LEU A 219 1.68 9.49 16.63
C LEU A 219 1.22 8.77 15.35
N PHE A 220 2.02 7.87 14.76
CA PHE A 220 1.57 7.04 13.64
C PHE A 220 1.03 5.66 14.08
N PHE A 221 1.32 5.21 15.31
CA PHE A 221 0.87 3.91 15.85
C PHE A 221 -0.20 4.00 16.97
N LEU A 222 -0.38 5.16 17.59
CA LEU A 222 -1.26 5.50 18.72
C LEU A 222 -2.62 6.12 18.35
N PRO A 223 -2.86 6.73 17.15
CA PRO A 223 -4.14 7.36 16.84
C PRO A 223 -5.33 6.41 16.84
N PHE A 224 -5.16 5.09 16.89
CA PHE A 224 -6.28 4.20 17.18
C PHE A 224 -6.80 4.35 18.60
N ILE A 225 -5.89 4.29 19.59
CA ILE A 225 -6.26 4.35 20.99
C ILE A 225 -6.85 5.74 21.28
N ILE A 226 -6.19 6.78 20.74
CA ILE A 226 -6.66 8.16 20.88
C ILE A 226 -7.92 8.39 20.06
N GLY A 227 -8.04 7.90 18.83
CA GLY A 227 -9.23 8.09 17.99
C GLY A 227 -10.47 7.42 18.57
N PHE A 228 -10.32 6.23 19.15
CA PHE A 228 -11.39 5.58 19.91
C PHE A 228 -11.74 6.32 21.18
N ALA A 229 -10.76 6.91 21.87
CA ALA A 229 -10.99 7.71 23.06
C ALA A 229 -11.61 9.09 22.74
N ALA A 230 -11.20 9.72 21.65
CA ALA A 230 -11.60 11.06 21.22
C ALA A 230 -12.96 11.05 20.52
N PHE A 231 -13.28 9.99 19.78
CA PHE A 231 -14.55 9.81 19.09
C PHE A 231 -15.21 8.49 19.51
N PRO A 232 -15.64 8.37 20.78
CA PRO A 232 -16.16 7.11 21.33
C PRO A 232 -17.38 6.61 20.55
N ALA A 233 -18.20 7.51 19.99
CA ALA A 233 -19.32 7.14 19.15
C ALA A 233 -18.87 6.49 17.83
N ALA A 234 -17.91 7.07 17.12
CA ALA A 234 -17.38 6.50 15.88
C ALA A 234 -16.67 5.16 16.15
N GLY A 235 -15.87 5.08 17.22
CA GLY A 235 -15.23 3.86 17.66
C GLY A 235 -16.25 2.75 18.02
N ALA A 236 -17.33 3.10 18.71
CA ALA A 236 -18.41 2.17 19.01
C ALA A 236 -19.10 1.65 17.76
N VAL A 237 -19.36 2.51 16.76
CA VAL A 237 -19.95 2.11 15.48
C VAL A 237 -19.02 1.15 14.73
N ILE A 238 -17.73 1.47 14.61
CA ILE A 238 -16.73 0.62 13.94
C ILE A 238 -16.58 -0.73 14.67
N THR A 239 -16.58 -0.71 16.00
CA THR A 239 -16.52 -1.95 16.79
C THR A 239 -17.76 -2.78 16.60
N ALA A 240 -18.95 -2.17 16.66
CA ALA A 240 -20.21 -2.85 16.45
C ALA A 240 -20.29 -3.46 15.04
N SER A 241 -19.83 -2.74 14.01
CA SER A 241 -19.82 -3.24 12.62
C SER A 241 -18.84 -4.39 12.39
N VAL A 242 -17.82 -4.58 13.24
CA VAL A 242 -16.97 -5.78 13.25
C VAL A 242 -17.58 -6.89 14.11
N VAL A 243 -17.85 -6.59 15.38
CA VAL A 243 -18.23 -7.57 16.40
C VAL A 243 -19.57 -8.22 16.10
N VAL A 244 -20.58 -7.45 15.67
CA VAL A 244 -21.92 -7.99 15.43
C VAL A 244 -21.94 -9.00 14.27
N PRO A 245 -21.40 -8.70 13.07
CA PRO A 245 -21.32 -9.70 12.00
C PRO A 245 -20.49 -10.93 12.36
N TRP A 246 -19.38 -10.76 13.09
CA TRP A 246 -18.58 -11.87 13.59
C TRP A 246 -19.36 -12.74 14.57
N ALA A 247 -20.02 -12.15 15.56
CA ALA A 247 -20.82 -12.88 16.54
C ALA A 247 -21.94 -13.68 15.86
N ILE A 248 -22.66 -13.08 14.91
CA ILE A 248 -23.70 -13.74 14.12
C ILE A 248 -23.12 -14.91 13.30
N ALA A 249 -21.99 -14.71 12.63
CA ALA A 249 -21.34 -15.74 11.83
C ALA A 249 -20.84 -16.92 12.68
N ILE A 250 -20.21 -16.63 13.81
CA ILE A 250 -19.76 -17.64 14.78
C ILE A 250 -20.95 -18.42 15.32
N PHE A 251 -22.03 -17.74 15.72
CA PHE A 251 -23.24 -18.37 16.23
C PHE A 251 -23.86 -19.32 15.21
N ARG A 252 -23.93 -18.92 13.94
CA ARG A 252 -24.48 -19.74 12.84
C ARG A 252 -23.60 -20.96 12.53
N LEU A 253 -22.29 -20.79 12.55
CA LEU A 253 -21.33 -21.86 12.23
C LEU A 253 -20.94 -22.71 13.46
N ARG A 254 -21.52 -22.47 14.63
CA ARG A 254 -21.07 -23.09 15.88
C ARG A 254 -20.99 -24.63 15.83
N LYS A 255 -21.97 -25.29 15.19
CA LYS A 255 -21.97 -26.76 15.07
C LYS A 255 -20.83 -27.29 14.21
N ILE A 256 -20.39 -26.51 13.22
CA ILE A 256 -19.29 -26.84 12.30
C ILE A 256 -17.94 -26.52 12.96
N ILE A 257 -17.86 -25.41 13.70
CA ILE A 257 -16.63 -24.96 14.37
C ILE A 257 -16.28 -25.90 15.54
N TRP A 258 -17.24 -26.17 16.43
CA TRP A 258 -17.08 -26.98 17.65
C TRP A 258 -17.52 -28.43 17.44
N GLY A 259 -17.02 -29.09 16.39
CA GLY A 259 -17.29 -30.51 16.15
C GLY A 259 -17.04 -31.38 17.40
N LYS A 260 -17.70 -32.55 17.47
CA LYS A 260 -17.89 -33.39 18.67
C LYS A 260 -16.66 -33.64 19.58
N HIS A 261 -15.42 -33.53 19.08
CA HIS A 261 -14.22 -33.92 19.82
C HIS A 261 -13.25 -32.79 20.20
N ASN A 262 -13.46 -31.53 19.81
CA ASN A 262 -12.56 -30.42 20.19
C ASN A 262 -13.28 -29.34 20.99
N LYS A 263 -13.10 -29.34 22.33
CA LYS A 263 -13.66 -28.33 23.24
C LYS A 263 -12.81 -27.04 23.33
N ILE A 264 -11.53 -27.09 22.98
CA ILE A 264 -10.63 -25.93 23.05
C ILE A 264 -10.84 -25.03 21.83
N LEU A 265 -10.95 -23.70 22.07
CA LEU A 265 -11.17 -22.65 21.07
C LEU A 265 -10.13 -22.72 19.93
N PRO A 266 -10.48 -23.27 18.75
CA PRO A 266 -9.51 -23.43 17.68
C PRO A 266 -9.54 -22.17 16.81
N LEU A 267 -8.93 -21.06 17.27
CA LEU A 267 -8.98 -19.74 16.60
C LEU A 267 -8.68 -19.81 15.09
N GLY A 268 -7.67 -20.59 14.68
CA GLY A 268 -7.36 -20.78 13.26
C GLY A 268 -8.45 -21.51 12.46
N ARG A 269 -9.17 -22.44 13.08
CA ARG A 269 -10.31 -23.15 12.47
C ARG A 269 -11.55 -22.25 12.45
N LEU A 270 -11.81 -21.51 13.54
CA LEU A 270 -12.85 -20.49 13.64
C LEU A 270 -12.72 -19.50 12.48
N TRP A 271 -11.56 -18.85 12.38
CA TRP A 271 -11.23 -17.90 11.31
C TRP A 271 -11.46 -18.52 9.94
N ARG A 272 -10.83 -19.67 9.65
CA ARG A 272 -10.92 -20.33 8.34
C ARG A 272 -12.36 -20.71 7.97
N LYS A 273 -13.15 -21.23 8.91
CA LYS A 273 -14.54 -21.63 8.63
C LYS A 273 -15.44 -20.42 8.43
N VAL A 274 -15.32 -19.38 9.25
CA VAL A 274 -16.08 -18.12 9.12
C VAL A 274 -15.76 -17.42 7.81
N VAL A 275 -14.48 -17.16 7.54
CA VAL A 275 -14.02 -16.47 6.34
C VAL A 275 -14.38 -17.22 5.06
N ASN A 276 -14.26 -18.55 5.04
CA ASN A 276 -14.63 -19.33 3.87
C ASN A 276 -16.15 -19.33 3.60
N HIS A 277 -16.99 -19.22 4.63
CA HIS A 277 -18.46 -19.19 4.46
C HIS A 277 -19.00 -17.78 4.23
N TYR A 278 -18.30 -16.75 4.74
CA TYR A 278 -18.73 -15.37 4.71
C TYR A 278 -17.63 -14.49 4.11
N PRO A 279 -17.52 -14.44 2.76
CA PRO A 279 -16.51 -13.63 2.06
C PRO A 279 -16.54 -12.15 2.45
N PHE A 280 -17.71 -11.61 2.79
CA PHE A 280 -17.85 -10.25 3.30
C PHE A 280 -17.02 -9.99 4.56
N ILE A 281 -17.06 -10.93 5.51
CA ILE A 281 -16.33 -10.79 6.77
C ILE A 281 -14.85 -10.75 6.48
N GLN A 282 -14.38 -11.56 5.52
CA GLN A 282 -13.00 -11.51 5.04
C GLN A 282 -12.67 -10.15 4.42
N PHE A 283 -13.44 -9.67 3.46
CA PHE A 283 -13.24 -8.36 2.86
C PHE A 283 -13.18 -7.25 3.91
N TYR A 284 -14.18 -7.22 4.78
CA TYR A 284 -14.31 -6.17 5.79
C TYR A 284 -13.14 -6.18 6.78
N THR A 285 -12.74 -7.35 7.28
CA THR A 285 -11.68 -7.44 8.31
C THR A 285 -10.26 -7.48 7.79
N VAL A 286 -10.04 -7.98 6.58
CA VAL A 286 -8.69 -8.13 6.00
C VAL A 286 -8.34 -6.97 5.09
N ILE A 287 -9.32 -6.39 4.38
CA ILE A 287 -9.08 -5.33 3.41
C ILE A 287 -9.60 -4.00 3.95
N LEU A 288 -10.92 -3.85 4.11
CA LEU A 288 -11.51 -2.52 4.33
C LEU A 288 -11.07 -1.89 5.66
N LEU A 289 -11.24 -2.60 6.77
CA LEU A 289 -10.94 -2.05 8.09
C LEU A 289 -9.44 -1.72 8.25
N PRO A 290 -8.47 -2.58 7.88
CA PRO A 290 -7.06 -2.22 7.96
C PRO A 290 -6.66 -1.04 7.06
N HIS A 291 -7.26 -0.89 5.86
CA HIS A 291 -6.96 0.26 4.99
C HIS A 291 -7.57 1.54 5.51
N LEU A 292 -8.84 1.53 5.94
CA LEU A 292 -9.47 2.69 6.58
C LEU A 292 -8.68 3.12 7.83
N PHE A 293 -8.26 2.14 8.62
CA PHE A 293 -7.39 2.37 9.77
C PHE A 293 -6.11 3.07 9.35
N TRP A 294 -5.36 2.48 8.42
CA TRP A 294 -4.08 3.03 7.96
C TRP A 294 -4.22 4.45 7.37
N ILE A 295 -5.20 4.69 6.49
CA ILE A 295 -5.48 6.02 5.91
C ILE A 295 -5.79 7.04 7.00
N PHE A 296 -6.67 6.69 7.94
CA PHE A 296 -7.09 7.60 9.01
C PHE A 296 -5.92 7.99 9.93
N ASN A 297 -5.03 7.05 10.27
CA ASN A 297 -3.85 7.39 11.09
C ASN A 297 -2.91 8.34 10.35
N ILE A 298 -2.70 8.14 9.04
CA ILE A 298 -1.83 9.03 8.26
C ILE A 298 -2.44 10.43 8.19
N GLU A 299 -3.70 10.56 7.79
CA GLU A 299 -4.33 11.88 7.63
C GLU A 299 -4.48 12.63 8.95
N ILE A 300 -4.81 11.95 10.06
CA ILE A 300 -4.80 12.59 11.39
C ILE A 300 -3.39 13.00 11.80
N GLY A 301 -2.40 12.13 11.58
CA GLY A 301 -1.01 12.44 11.90
C GLY A 301 -0.53 13.70 11.17
N LEU A 302 -0.89 13.84 9.90
CA LEU A 302 -0.58 15.02 9.09
C LEU A 302 -1.31 16.28 9.54
N GLU A 303 -2.60 16.17 9.84
CA GLU A 303 -3.40 17.28 10.35
C GLU A 303 -2.84 17.81 11.68
N LEU A 304 -2.47 16.90 12.59
CA LEU A 304 -1.87 17.26 13.88
C LEU A 304 -0.50 17.93 13.73
N LEU A 305 0.26 17.57 12.70
CA LEU A 305 1.57 18.16 12.40
C LEU A 305 1.45 19.48 11.60
N SER A 306 0.23 19.93 11.28
CA SER A 306 -0.04 21.19 10.58
C SER A 306 0.75 21.36 9.28
N THR A 307 1.03 20.27 8.58
CA THR A 307 1.78 20.36 7.33
C THR A 307 0.96 21.03 6.25
N ARG A 308 1.49 22.13 5.71
CA ARG A 308 0.92 22.85 4.57
C ARG A 308 1.26 22.13 3.27
N GLU A 309 0.80 20.90 3.14
CA GLU A 309 0.91 20.15 1.90
C GLU A 309 -0.15 20.65 0.91
N SER A 310 0.29 21.06 -0.27
CA SER A 310 -0.58 21.51 -1.35
C SER A 310 -0.39 20.65 -2.59
N PHE A 311 -1.42 20.58 -3.41
CA PHE A 311 -1.31 19.91 -4.71
C PHE A 311 -0.42 20.74 -5.64
N SER A 312 0.56 20.12 -6.26
CA SER A 312 1.47 20.77 -7.21
C SER A 312 1.78 19.82 -8.36
N ALA A 313 1.76 20.30 -9.60
CA ALA A 313 1.97 19.43 -10.76
C ALA A 313 3.46 19.03 -10.94
N THR A 314 4.08 18.43 -9.92
CA THR A 314 5.44 17.88 -10.01
C THR A 314 5.42 16.56 -10.76
N TYR A 315 6.58 16.19 -11.29
CA TYR A 315 6.76 14.90 -11.96
C TYR A 315 6.40 13.72 -11.04
N GLY A 316 6.76 13.78 -9.75
CA GLY A 316 6.42 12.75 -8.76
C GLY A 316 4.91 12.58 -8.57
N GLN A 317 4.15 13.68 -8.47
CA GLN A 317 2.69 13.63 -8.30
C GLN A 317 1.99 13.07 -9.55
N LEU A 318 2.41 13.49 -10.74
CA LEU A 318 1.87 12.95 -11.99
C LEU A 318 2.16 11.46 -12.12
N LEU A 319 3.40 11.04 -11.84
CA LEU A 319 3.80 9.63 -11.88
C LEU A 319 2.97 8.81 -10.89
N ALA A 320 2.77 9.31 -9.67
CA ALA A 320 1.92 8.64 -8.68
C ALA A 320 0.48 8.45 -9.19
N ILE A 321 -0.11 9.45 -9.85
CA ILE A 321 -1.45 9.32 -10.46
C ILE A 321 -1.43 8.24 -11.54
N PHE A 322 -0.45 8.25 -12.45
CA PHE A 322 -0.36 7.25 -13.51
C PHE A 322 -0.18 5.82 -12.99
N VAL A 323 0.55 5.63 -11.88
CA VAL A 323 0.70 4.32 -11.21
C VAL A 323 -0.64 3.76 -10.72
N THR A 324 -1.66 4.60 -10.47
CA THR A 324 -3.01 4.13 -10.08
C THR A 324 -3.87 3.66 -11.24
N VAL A 325 -3.53 4.04 -12.47
CA VAL A 325 -4.37 3.75 -13.65
C VAL A 325 -4.48 2.24 -13.92
N PRO A 326 -3.39 1.44 -13.93
CA PRO A 326 -3.50 0.00 -14.14
C PRO A 326 -4.40 -0.74 -13.14
N PRO A 327 -4.23 -0.61 -11.80
CA PRO A 327 -5.11 -1.29 -10.86
C PRO A 327 -6.56 -0.77 -10.95
N PHE A 328 -6.75 0.51 -11.29
CA PHE A 328 -8.09 1.04 -11.54
C PHE A 328 -8.78 0.36 -12.72
N ILE A 329 -8.10 0.23 -13.86
CA ILE A 329 -8.66 -0.45 -15.03
C ILE A 329 -8.98 -1.91 -14.70
N GLN A 330 -8.07 -2.61 -13.99
CA GLN A 330 -8.31 -3.98 -13.53
C GLN A 330 -9.56 -4.08 -12.63
N LEU A 331 -9.77 -3.10 -11.73
CA LEU A 331 -10.99 -3.03 -10.92
C LEU A 331 -12.24 -2.77 -11.76
N CYS A 332 -12.17 -1.91 -12.77
CA CYS A 332 -13.29 -1.66 -13.68
C CYS A 332 -13.69 -2.93 -14.45
N LEU A 333 -12.72 -3.74 -14.88
CA LEU A 333 -12.98 -5.04 -15.52
C LEU A 333 -13.59 -6.06 -14.54
N LEU A 334 -13.29 -5.93 -13.25
CA LEU A 334 -13.87 -6.72 -12.17
C LEU A 334 -15.30 -6.29 -11.82
N LEU A 335 -15.67 -5.03 -12.08
CA LEU A 335 -16.93 -4.40 -11.65
C LEU A 335 -18.20 -5.16 -12.08
N PRO A 336 -18.31 -5.76 -13.28
CA PRO A 336 -19.47 -6.58 -13.65
C PRO A 336 -19.71 -7.79 -12.74
N HIS A 337 -18.66 -8.27 -12.05
CA HIS A 337 -18.74 -9.39 -11.11
C HIS A 337 -19.11 -8.94 -9.69
N VAL A 338 -18.89 -7.67 -9.36
CA VAL A 338 -19.12 -7.10 -8.03
C VAL A 338 -20.59 -7.27 -7.57
N PRO A 339 -21.64 -7.02 -8.39
CA PRO A 339 -23.02 -7.27 -7.98
C PRO A 339 -23.29 -8.72 -7.58
N ARG A 340 -22.62 -9.71 -8.23
CA ARG A 340 -22.76 -11.13 -7.86
C ARG A 340 -22.14 -11.37 -6.48
N TRP A 341 -20.99 -10.76 -6.19
CA TRP A 341 -20.36 -10.84 -4.88
C TRP A 341 -21.19 -10.14 -3.79
N PHE A 342 -21.80 -9.00 -4.12
CA PHE A 342 -22.74 -8.30 -3.24
C PHE A 342 -24.00 -9.14 -3.00
N ALA A 343 -24.54 -9.80 -4.03
CA ALA A 343 -25.67 -10.73 -3.89
C ALA A 343 -25.33 -11.93 -3.00
N ASP A 344 -24.05 -12.31 -2.94
CA ASP A 344 -23.54 -13.39 -2.08
C ASP A 344 -23.27 -12.97 -0.63
N LEU A 345 -23.45 -11.70 -0.27
CA LEU A 345 -23.33 -11.24 1.10
C LEU A 345 -24.36 -11.92 2.00
N ALA A 346 -23.92 -12.31 3.21
CA ALA A 346 -24.73 -13.08 4.14
C ALA A 346 -26.06 -12.41 4.52
N TRP A 347 -26.06 -11.07 4.65
CA TRP A 347 -27.25 -10.31 4.96
C TRP A 347 -28.16 -10.14 3.73
N VAL A 348 -27.59 -9.99 2.53
CA VAL A 348 -28.38 -9.96 1.28
C VAL A 348 -29.05 -11.30 1.07
N ARG A 349 -28.38 -12.43 1.32
CA ARG A 349 -29.01 -13.76 1.29
C ARG A 349 -30.10 -13.93 2.35
N LEU A 350 -29.89 -13.35 3.53
CA LEU A 350 -30.88 -13.35 4.61
C LEU A 350 -32.14 -12.57 4.21
N VAL A 351 -31.96 -11.37 3.66
CA VAL A 351 -33.06 -10.49 3.23
C VAL A 351 -33.75 -11.00 1.97
N SER A 352 -32.99 -11.52 1.00
CA SER A 352 -33.51 -12.03 -0.28
C SER A 352 -34.15 -13.42 -0.18
N GLY A 353 -34.09 -14.09 0.98
CA GLY A 353 -34.68 -15.42 1.18
C GLY A 353 -34.03 -16.53 0.34
N ARG A 354 -32.95 -16.26 -0.40
CA ARG A 354 -32.25 -17.26 -1.22
C ARG A 354 -31.51 -18.24 -0.32
N ARG A 355 -32.15 -19.38 -0.04
CA ARG A 355 -31.61 -20.53 0.72
C ARG A 355 -30.64 -21.41 -0.06
N ASN A 356 -30.40 -21.14 -1.34
CA ASN A 356 -29.59 -22.03 -2.17
C ASN A 356 -28.14 -22.10 -1.66
N LYS A 357 -27.58 -23.32 -1.77
CA LYS A 357 -26.21 -23.65 -1.35
C LYS A 357 -25.25 -22.60 -1.91
N PRO A 358 -24.25 -22.15 -1.12
CA PRO A 358 -23.26 -21.20 -1.62
C PRO A 358 -22.71 -21.74 -2.94
N TYR A 359 -22.57 -20.86 -3.94
CA TYR A 359 -21.70 -21.12 -5.08
C TYR A 359 -20.28 -21.26 -4.52
N LEU A 360 -19.96 -22.47 -4.08
CA LEU A 360 -18.58 -22.90 -3.96
C LEU A 360 -18.07 -22.90 -5.39
N SER A 361 -17.33 -21.85 -5.75
CA SER A 361 -16.37 -21.98 -6.84
C SER A 361 -15.52 -23.20 -6.47
N GLU A 362 -15.73 -24.29 -7.19
CA GLU A 362 -14.99 -25.53 -6.98
C GLU A 362 -13.51 -25.16 -6.99
N ARG A 363 -12.84 -25.49 -5.88
CA ARG A 363 -11.42 -25.22 -5.79
C ARG A 363 -10.75 -26.11 -6.83
N PRO A 364 -9.83 -25.57 -7.66
CA PRO A 364 -9.12 -26.38 -8.66
C PRO A 364 -8.39 -27.61 -8.07
N SER A 365 -8.15 -27.62 -6.74
CA SER A 365 -7.54 -28.75 -6.02
C SER A 365 -8.35 -30.04 -6.10
N ASP A 366 -9.67 -29.96 -6.30
CA ASP A 366 -10.51 -31.17 -6.40
C ASP A 366 -10.53 -31.75 -7.83
N GLN A 367 -10.04 -31.02 -8.84
CA GLN A 367 -9.86 -31.54 -10.21
C GLN A 367 -8.53 -32.27 -10.40
N SER A 368 -7.51 -32.00 -9.59
CA SER A 368 -6.21 -32.70 -9.66
C SER A 368 -6.20 -34.14 -9.15
N ALA A 369 -7.34 -34.67 -8.71
CA ALA A 369 -7.51 -36.09 -8.36
C ALA A 369 -8.13 -36.92 -9.50
N LEU A 370 -8.50 -36.31 -10.62
CA LEU A 370 -8.73 -37.07 -11.84
C LEU A 370 -7.36 -37.57 -12.33
N PRO A 371 -7.16 -38.89 -12.46
CA PRO A 371 -5.92 -39.40 -13.05
C PRO A 371 -5.74 -38.71 -14.38
N MET A 372 -4.58 -38.10 -14.56
CA MET A 372 -4.10 -37.63 -15.85
C MET A 372 -4.17 -38.84 -16.78
N GLN A 373 -5.28 -38.98 -17.52
CA GLN A 373 -5.35 -39.92 -18.62
C GLN A 373 -4.30 -39.41 -19.59
N VAL A 374 -3.19 -40.15 -19.65
CA VAL A 374 -2.20 -40.04 -20.69
C VAL A 374 -2.98 -40.25 -21.99
N GLU A 375 -3.31 -39.16 -22.67
CA GLU A 375 -3.89 -39.17 -24.00
C GLU A 375 -2.78 -39.58 -24.96
N GLU A 376 -2.62 -40.91 -25.10
CA GLU A 376 -1.62 -41.59 -25.91
C GLU A 376 -2.02 -41.65 -27.40
N ASP A 377 -2.98 -40.83 -27.85
CA ASP A 377 -3.58 -40.90 -29.19
C ASP A 377 -3.36 -39.63 -30.02
N ALA A 378 -2.16 -39.03 -29.96
CA ALA A 378 -1.73 -37.96 -30.87
C ALA A 378 -0.68 -38.42 -31.90
N GLY A 379 -0.67 -39.72 -32.22
CA GLY A 379 0.27 -40.35 -33.15
C GLY A 379 -0.38 -40.89 -34.42
N LEU A 380 -1.43 -40.27 -34.98
CA LEU A 380 -2.06 -40.81 -36.20
C LEU A 380 -2.91 -39.84 -37.04
N LEU A 381 -2.53 -38.57 -37.17
CA LEU A 381 -3.17 -37.66 -38.15
C LEU A 381 -2.18 -36.69 -38.84
N LEU A 382 -1.04 -37.21 -39.30
CA LEU A 382 -0.18 -36.55 -40.29
C LEU A 382 -0.03 -37.44 -41.53
N SER A 383 -1.12 -37.61 -42.29
CA SER A 383 -1.06 -38.08 -43.67
C SER A 383 -2.36 -37.76 -44.40
N ALA A 384 -2.51 -36.51 -44.84
CA ALA A 384 -3.16 -36.14 -46.09
C ALA A 384 -3.39 -34.62 -46.12
N SER A 385 -2.58 -33.90 -46.90
CA SER A 385 -3.10 -32.96 -47.92
C SER A 385 -1.91 -32.25 -48.57
N SER A 386 -1.37 -32.89 -49.59
CA SER A 386 -0.60 -32.23 -50.64
C SER A 386 -1.60 -31.77 -51.70
N LYS A 387 -1.83 -30.47 -51.85
CA LYS A 387 -2.20 -29.91 -53.15
C LYS A 387 -1.75 -28.45 -53.28
N THR A 388 -0.80 -28.31 -54.18
CA THR A 388 -0.18 -27.13 -54.81
C THR A 388 -1.16 -26.21 -55.52
N GLU A 389 -0.82 -24.92 -55.55
CA GLU A 389 -1.05 -23.85 -56.57
C GLU A 389 -1.17 -22.51 -55.82
N GLY A 390 -0.52 -21.38 -56.13
CA GLY A 390 0.44 -20.97 -57.15
C GLY A 390 0.79 -19.50 -56.83
N LEU A 391 2.05 -19.12 -57.09
CA LEU A 391 2.62 -17.76 -56.99
C LEU A 391 1.97 -16.80 -58.04
N PRO A 392 2.09 -15.45 -57.98
CA PRO A 392 3.41 -14.79 -58.00
C PRO A 392 3.59 -13.47 -57.20
N SER A 393 4.84 -13.35 -56.71
CA SER A 393 5.77 -12.21 -56.87
C SER A 393 5.39 -10.79 -56.44
N GLY A 394 6.16 -10.28 -55.47
CA GLY A 394 6.66 -8.90 -55.51
C GLY A 394 6.90 -8.28 -54.14
N GLY A 395 8.17 -8.07 -53.75
CA GLY A 395 8.53 -7.12 -52.70
C GLY A 395 9.67 -7.54 -51.78
N GLU A 396 10.88 -7.22 -52.22
CA GLU A 396 12.18 -7.09 -51.54
C GLU A 396 12.35 -7.46 -50.05
N THR A 397 13.30 -8.39 -49.85
CA THR A 397 13.96 -8.80 -48.62
C THR A 397 15.06 -7.83 -48.19
N VAL A 398 15.07 -7.45 -46.91
CA VAL A 398 16.26 -7.00 -46.17
C VAL A 398 16.70 -8.15 -45.26
N GLU A 399 17.87 -8.72 -45.55
CA GLU A 399 18.49 -9.81 -44.80
C GLU A 399 19.17 -9.29 -43.52
N ILE A 400 18.90 -9.95 -42.39
CA ILE A 400 19.72 -9.88 -41.17
C ILE A 400 20.12 -11.33 -40.84
N PRO A 401 21.43 -11.67 -40.75
CA PRO A 401 21.86 -13.04 -40.48
C PRO A 401 21.75 -13.35 -38.98
N MET A 402 20.93 -14.35 -38.63
CA MET A 402 21.01 -15.02 -37.31
C MET A 402 21.78 -16.33 -37.41
N LEU A 403 22.67 -16.51 -36.44
CA LEU A 403 23.55 -17.65 -36.19
C LEU A 403 22.77 -18.96 -35.92
N PRO A 404 23.38 -20.14 -36.17
CA PRO A 404 22.74 -21.43 -35.92
C PRO A 404 22.80 -21.80 -34.43
N TYR A 405 21.65 -22.16 -33.85
CA TYR A 405 21.60 -22.80 -32.53
C TYR A 405 21.63 -24.32 -32.71
N GLY A 406 22.58 -24.95 -32.02
CA GLY A 406 22.92 -26.35 -32.13
C GLY A 406 21.91 -27.30 -31.49
N ASP A 407 21.96 -28.52 -32.03
CA ASP A 407 21.17 -29.71 -31.75
C ASP A 407 21.76 -30.54 -30.59
N LYS A 408 20.89 -31.38 -30.01
CA LYS A 408 21.10 -32.58 -29.15
C LYS A 408 21.37 -32.44 -27.65
N GLY A 409 20.55 -33.19 -26.91
CA GLY A 409 20.84 -33.64 -25.54
C GLY A 409 19.68 -34.40 -24.90
N ASP A 410 19.32 -35.58 -25.43
CA ASP A 410 18.42 -36.54 -24.78
C ASP A 410 18.94 -36.94 -23.40
N PHE A 411 18.09 -36.85 -22.37
CA PHE A 411 18.35 -37.45 -21.06
C PHE A 411 17.14 -38.26 -20.60
N SER A 412 17.17 -39.56 -20.91
CA SER A 412 16.27 -40.57 -20.36
C SER A 412 16.58 -40.79 -18.89
N ARG A 413 15.57 -40.78 -18.01
CA ARG A 413 15.70 -41.36 -16.67
C ARG A 413 14.46 -42.16 -16.30
N SER A 414 14.67 -43.47 -16.27
CA SER A 414 13.84 -44.49 -15.65
C SER A 414 13.82 -44.32 -14.14
N SER A 415 12.65 -44.47 -13.51
CA SER A 415 12.57 -44.99 -12.15
C SER A 415 11.30 -45.80 -11.94
N SER A 416 11.47 -47.11 -11.93
CA SER A 416 10.59 -48.09 -11.33
C SER A 416 10.54 -47.89 -9.82
N TYR A 417 9.37 -47.98 -9.19
CA TYR A 417 9.29 -48.39 -7.79
C TYR A 417 8.06 -49.27 -7.55
N SER A 418 8.35 -50.37 -6.86
CA SER A 418 7.47 -51.37 -6.27
C SER A 418 6.74 -50.86 -5.04
#